data_AF-A0AAD1KWR9-F1
#
_entry.id   AF-A0AAD1KWR9-F1
#
_cell.length_a   1.000
_cell.length_b   1.000
_cell.length_c   1.000
_cell.angle_alpha   90.00
_cell.angle_beta   90.00
_cell.angle_gamma   90.00
#
_symmetry.space_group_name_H-M   'P 1'
#
loop_
_entity.id
_entity.type
_entity.pdbx_description
1 polymer ?
#
loop_
_entity_poly.entity_id
_entity_poly.type
_entity_poly.pdbx_seq_one_letter_code
_entity_poly.pdbx_strand_id
1 'polypeptide(L)'
;MGLKPVYRRVWAPRGKTPLAWVRPRYRWLYVYGFVRPGTGESEFWLLPTVNAVAFSEVLGRFARLRGAGEGKLLLLVLDRAGWHVSGRVEVPEGVRLVFLPPYSPELQPVERVWPLVNEAVANRYFRDLRGDDGGGGRAVPGPCPGPRDPQAAHPVPLVAQNEGIRIKGYQEGFL
;
A
#
# COMPACT_ATOMS: atom_id res chain seq x y z
N MET A 1 -4.19 5.25 -5.25
CA MET A 1 -3.90 6.58 -5.85
C MET A 1 -5.20 7.29 -6.18
N GLY A 2 -5.31 8.61 -6.03
CA GLY A 2 -6.56 9.33 -6.31
C GLY A 2 -6.36 10.59 -7.13
N LEU A 3 -7.40 11.03 -7.82
CA LEU A 3 -7.41 12.32 -8.54
C LEU A 3 -7.67 13.51 -7.60
N LYS A 4 -7.78 13.27 -6.30
CA LYS A 4 -7.65 14.29 -5.26
C LYS A 4 -6.16 14.35 -4.87
N PRO A 5 -5.46 15.46 -5.16
CA PRO A 5 -4.04 15.59 -4.87
C PRO A 5 -3.76 15.43 -3.37
N VAL A 6 -2.65 14.76 -3.05
CA VAL A 6 -2.09 14.69 -1.70
C VAL A 6 -1.12 15.85 -1.58
N TYR A 7 -1.37 16.79 -0.66
CA TYR A 7 -0.47 17.93 -0.45
C TYR A 7 0.51 17.66 0.66
N ARG A 8 1.76 18.08 0.47
CA ARG A 8 2.78 18.11 1.51
C ARG A 8 3.56 19.41 1.46
N ARG A 9 4.05 19.85 2.63
CA ARG A 9 4.92 21.02 2.74
C ARG A 9 6.19 20.79 1.93
N VAL A 10 6.64 21.83 1.23
CA VAL A 10 7.88 21.84 0.45
C VAL A 10 8.68 23.07 0.80
N TRP A 11 10.01 22.96 0.74
CA TRP A 11 10.90 24.11 0.86
C TRP A 11 10.84 24.94 -0.42
N ALA A 12 10.72 26.26 -0.26
CA ALA A 12 10.81 27.23 -1.34
C ALA A 12 11.73 28.39 -0.92
N PRO A 13 12.43 29.04 -1.86
CA PRO A 13 13.22 30.24 -1.55
C PRO A 13 12.39 31.30 -0.85
N ARG A 14 13.00 32.02 0.10
CA ARG A 14 12.32 33.10 0.83
C ARG A 14 11.75 34.12 -0.16
N GLY A 15 10.47 34.46 -0.01
CA GLY A 15 9.74 35.35 -0.92
C GLY A 15 9.13 34.67 -2.15
N LYS A 16 9.29 33.35 -2.32
CA LYS A 16 8.65 32.58 -3.40
C LYS A 16 7.63 31.60 -2.82
N THR A 17 6.36 31.80 -3.17
CA THR A 17 5.28 30.87 -2.82
C THR A 17 5.28 29.69 -3.80
N PRO A 18 5.37 28.43 -3.33
CA PRO A 18 5.21 27.28 -4.20
C PRO A 18 3.76 27.20 -4.71
N LEU A 19 3.60 27.05 -6.02
CA LEU A 19 2.29 26.88 -6.66
C LEU A 19 2.06 25.41 -6.99
N ALA A 20 0.86 24.90 -6.69
CA ALA A 20 0.43 23.56 -7.06
C ALA A 20 -0.86 23.66 -7.89
N TRP A 21 -0.82 23.20 -9.14
CA TRP A 21 -1.98 23.16 -10.01
C TRP A 21 -2.89 22.00 -9.63
N VAL A 22 -4.15 22.31 -9.31
CA VAL A 22 -5.08 21.32 -8.78
C VAL A 22 -6.48 21.43 -9.38
N ARG A 23 -7.01 20.28 -9.75
CA ARG A 23 -8.40 20.10 -10.18
C ARG A 23 -8.96 18.90 -9.41
N PRO A 24 -9.54 19.11 -8.21
CA PRO A 24 -9.99 18.02 -7.37
C PRO A 24 -11.03 17.17 -8.10
N ARG A 25 -10.75 15.87 -8.21
CA ARG A 25 -11.72 14.89 -8.73
C ARG A 25 -11.83 13.72 -7.76
N TYR A 26 -13.05 13.27 -7.55
CA TYR A 26 -13.37 12.22 -6.60
C TYR A 26 -13.33 10.83 -7.27
N ARG A 27 -12.16 10.44 -7.80
CA ARG A 27 -11.90 9.08 -8.29
C ARG A 27 -10.63 8.53 -7.66
N TRP A 28 -10.60 7.24 -7.39
CA TRP A 28 -9.50 6.60 -6.66
C TRP A 28 -9.32 5.14 -7.08
N LEU A 29 -8.07 4.71 -6.95
CA LEU A 29 -7.61 3.34 -6.88
C LEU A 29 -7.24 3.03 -5.43
N TYR A 30 -7.52 1.80 -5.03
CA TYR A 30 -7.15 1.21 -3.76
C TYR A 30 -5.81 0.52 -3.91
N VAL A 31 -4.96 0.67 -2.91
CA VAL A 31 -3.70 -0.08 -2.80
C VAL A 31 -3.94 -1.21 -1.82
N TYR A 32 -3.66 -2.43 -2.26
CA TYR A 32 -3.45 -3.58 -1.41
C TYR A 32 -1.94 -3.75 -1.26
N GLY A 33 -1.42 -3.81 -0.05
CA GLY A 33 0.01 -3.92 0.19
C GLY A 33 0.31 -5.05 1.17
N PHE A 34 1.29 -5.89 0.88
CA PHE A 34 1.71 -7.04 1.67
C PHE A 34 3.16 -6.85 2.05
N VAL A 35 3.47 -6.79 3.35
CA VAL A 35 4.82 -6.52 3.84
C VAL A 35 5.30 -7.67 4.70
N ARG A 36 6.52 -8.16 4.47
CA ARG A 36 7.23 -9.10 5.35
C ARG A 36 8.06 -8.34 6.38
N PRO A 37 7.66 -8.29 7.66
CA PRO A 37 8.33 -7.42 8.64
C PRO A 37 9.82 -7.74 8.84
N GLY A 38 10.19 -9.03 8.80
CA GLY A 38 11.57 -9.45 9.06
C GLY A 38 12.58 -9.06 7.97
N THR A 39 12.13 -8.81 6.73
CA THR A 39 13.03 -8.47 5.60
C THR A 39 12.72 -7.12 4.95
N GLY A 40 11.54 -6.54 5.23
CA GLY A 40 11.04 -5.35 4.56
C GLY A 40 10.54 -5.59 3.13
N GLU A 41 10.59 -6.84 2.64
CA GLU A 41 10.07 -7.19 1.31
C GLU A 41 8.58 -6.89 1.23
N SER A 42 8.17 -6.15 0.19
CA SER A 42 6.83 -5.61 0.08
C SER A 42 6.28 -5.77 -1.34
N GLU A 43 5.01 -6.16 -1.45
CA GLU A 43 4.30 -6.35 -2.72
C GLU A 43 3.00 -5.53 -2.73
N PHE A 44 2.69 -4.87 -3.85
CA PHE A 44 1.54 -3.95 -3.93
C PHE A 44 0.68 -4.19 -5.17
N TRP A 45 -0.64 -4.10 -5.01
CA TRP A 45 -1.60 -4.15 -6.11
C TRP A 45 -2.51 -2.92 -6.11
N LEU A 46 -2.78 -2.40 -7.31
CA LEU A 46 -3.71 -1.30 -7.54
C LEU A 46 -5.02 -1.84 -8.12
N LEU A 47 -6.13 -1.62 -7.41
CA LEU A 47 -7.46 -2.06 -7.84
C LEU A 47 -8.47 -0.91 -7.79
N PRO A 48 -9.51 -0.92 -8.64
CA PRO A 48 -10.54 0.12 -8.65
C PRO A 48 -11.55 0.00 -7.50
N THR A 49 -11.55 -1.11 -6.77
CA THR A 49 -12.52 -1.41 -5.72
C THR A 49 -11.84 -2.03 -4.50
N VAL A 50 -12.51 -1.92 -3.35
CA VAL A 50 -12.19 -2.65 -2.13
C VAL A 50 -13.42 -3.41 -1.65
N ASN A 51 -13.38 -4.73 -1.74
CA ASN A 51 -14.43 -5.64 -1.27
C ASN A 51 -13.86 -7.06 -1.09
N ALA A 52 -14.67 -7.98 -0.55
CA ALA A 52 -14.27 -9.36 -0.30
C ALA A 52 -13.86 -10.12 -1.58
N VAL A 53 -14.53 -9.86 -2.72
CA VAL A 53 -14.23 -10.52 -4.00
C VAL A 53 -12.84 -10.09 -4.50
N ALA A 54 -12.61 -8.78 -4.59
CA ALA A 54 -11.31 -8.23 -4.99
C ALA A 54 -10.19 -8.67 -4.03
N PHE A 55 -10.48 -8.75 -2.73
CA PHE A 55 -9.51 -9.25 -1.76
C PHE A 55 -9.17 -10.73 -2.00
N SER A 56 -10.16 -11.58 -2.28
CA SER A 56 -9.96 -13.00 -2.61
C SER A 56 -9.10 -13.18 -3.85
N GLU A 57 -9.33 -12.39 -4.90
CA GLU A 57 -8.49 -12.40 -6.11
C GLU A 57 -7.03 -12.02 -5.80
N VAL A 58 -6.82 -10.99 -4.99
CA VAL A 58 -5.48 -10.55 -4.56
C VAL A 58 -4.81 -11.64 -3.73
N LEU A 59 -5.53 -12.27 -2.79
CA LEU A 59 -5.02 -13.41 -2.02
C LEU A 59 -4.59 -14.56 -2.94
N GLY A 60 -5.40 -14.94 -3.93
CA GLY A 60 -5.08 -15.99 -4.87
C GLY A 60 -3.87 -15.68 -5.75
N ARG A 61 -3.66 -14.42 -6.13
CA ARG A 61 -2.45 -13.99 -6.84
C ARG A 61 -1.22 -14.00 -5.92
N PHE A 62 -1.36 -13.49 -4.70
CA PHE A 62 -0.29 -13.48 -3.71
C PHE A 62 0.16 -14.89 -3.34
N ALA A 63 -0.80 -15.78 -3.07
CA ALA A 63 -0.55 -17.18 -2.77
C ALA A 63 0.29 -17.85 -3.87
N ARG A 64 -0.13 -17.70 -5.14
CA ARG A 64 0.63 -18.24 -6.29
C ARG A 64 2.02 -17.61 -6.42
N LEU A 65 2.12 -16.28 -6.33
CA LEU A 65 3.39 -15.56 -6.42
C LEU A 65 4.39 -16.04 -5.36
N ARG A 66 3.92 -16.35 -4.16
CA ARG A 66 4.74 -16.79 -3.03
C ARG A 66 4.84 -18.31 -2.92
N GLY A 67 4.22 -19.08 -3.83
CA GLY A 67 4.18 -20.53 -3.79
C GLY A 67 3.55 -21.07 -2.50
N ALA A 68 2.42 -20.52 -2.07
CA ALA A 68 1.61 -21.09 -0.99
C ALA A 68 1.05 -22.45 -1.42
N GLY A 69 0.98 -23.40 -0.48
CA GLY A 69 0.74 -24.81 -0.80
C GLY A 69 2.07 -25.57 -0.88
N GLU A 70 2.02 -26.87 -1.15
CA GLU A 70 3.22 -27.72 -1.29
C GLU A 70 4.15 -27.71 -0.04
N GLY A 71 3.57 -27.68 1.15
CA GLY A 71 4.31 -27.65 2.42
C GLY A 71 4.71 -26.24 2.89
N LYS A 72 4.33 -25.18 2.16
CA LYS A 72 4.53 -23.79 2.56
C LYS A 72 3.23 -23.15 3.03
N LEU A 73 3.22 -22.72 4.30
CA LEU A 73 2.14 -21.95 4.90
C LEU A 73 2.48 -20.45 4.94
N LEU A 74 1.57 -19.62 4.42
CA LEU A 74 1.61 -18.17 4.56
C LEU A 74 0.63 -17.75 5.65
N LEU A 75 1.12 -17.00 6.63
CA LEU A 75 0.29 -16.39 7.66
C LEU A 75 0.07 -14.93 7.29
N LEU A 76 -1.18 -14.52 7.17
CA LEU A 76 -1.52 -13.14 6.89
C LEU A 76 -2.10 -12.49 8.12
N VAL A 77 -1.42 -11.47 8.64
CA VAL A 77 -1.91 -10.71 9.80
C VAL A 77 -2.68 -9.51 9.29
N LEU A 78 -3.97 -9.43 9.61
CA LEU A 78 -4.90 -8.43 9.10
C LEU A 78 -5.56 -7.67 10.24
N ASP A 79 -5.99 -6.44 9.97
CA ASP A 79 -7.01 -5.79 10.76
C ASP A 79 -8.38 -6.47 10.58
N ARG A 80 -9.38 -6.02 11.33
CA ARG A 80 -10.75 -6.54 11.25
C ARG A 80 -11.64 -5.73 10.31
N ALA A 81 -11.10 -5.16 9.23
CA ALA A 81 -11.93 -4.47 8.25
C ALA A 81 -13.05 -5.40 7.74
N GLY A 82 -14.26 -4.86 7.58
CA GLY A 82 -15.47 -5.68 7.28
C GLY A 82 -15.35 -6.57 6.04
N TRP A 83 -14.51 -6.19 5.08
CA TRP A 83 -14.24 -6.96 3.86
C TRP A 83 -13.12 -8.02 4.03
N HIS A 84 -12.31 -7.96 5.09
CA HIS A 84 -11.36 -9.02 5.48
C HIS A 84 -12.06 -10.16 6.23
N VAL A 85 -13.03 -9.83 7.09
CA VAL A 85 -13.76 -10.81 7.94
C VAL A 85 -15.06 -11.30 7.32
N SER A 86 -15.37 -10.87 6.10
CA SER A 86 -16.57 -11.29 5.40
C SER A 86 -16.51 -12.79 5.10
N GLY A 87 -17.61 -13.52 5.36
CA GLY A 87 -17.74 -14.92 4.95
C GLY A 87 -17.74 -15.15 3.42
N ARG A 88 -17.63 -14.08 2.62
CA ARG A 88 -17.45 -14.11 1.17
C ARG A 88 -15.98 -14.11 0.74
N VAL A 89 -15.04 -14.05 1.68
CA VAL A 89 -13.61 -14.12 1.38
C VAL A 89 -13.22 -15.56 1.10
N GLU A 90 -12.69 -15.81 -0.08
CA GLU A 90 -12.09 -17.10 -0.45
C GLU A 90 -10.60 -17.05 -0.10
N VAL A 91 -10.18 -17.96 0.79
CA VAL A 91 -8.79 -18.08 1.23
C VAL A 91 -8.12 -19.22 0.47
N PRO A 92 -7.05 -18.96 -0.31
CA PRO A 92 -6.34 -20.01 -1.04
C PRO A 92 -5.73 -21.07 -0.12
N GLU A 93 -5.49 -22.26 -0.67
CA GLU A 93 -4.74 -23.29 0.03
C GLU A 93 -3.35 -22.79 0.44
N GLY A 94 -2.88 -23.24 1.61
CA GLY A 94 -1.60 -22.78 2.16
C GLY A 94 -1.60 -21.35 2.67
N VAL A 95 -2.74 -20.67 2.73
CA VAL A 95 -2.90 -19.35 3.37
C VAL A 95 -3.77 -19.46 4.62
N ARG A 96 -3.37 -18.74 5.67
CA ARG A 96 -4.10 -18.62 6.92
C ARG A 96 -4.18 -17.17 7.33
N LEU A 97 -5.39 -16.69 7.60
CA LEU A 97 -5.63 -15.32 8.05
C LEU A 97 -5.62 -15.29 9.59
N VAL A 98 -4.90 -14.33 10.16
CA VAL A 98 -4.80 -14.06 11.59
C VAL A 98 -5.23 -12.61 11.81
N PHE A 99 -6.21 -12.39 12.67
CA PHE A 99 -6.78 -11.07 12.89
C PHE A 99 -6.22 -10.43 14.16
N LEU A 100 -5.77 -9.19 14.03
CA LEU A 100 -5.38 -8.38 15.18
C LEU A 100 -6.58 -8.09 16.10
N PRO A 101 -6.32 -7.72 17.37
CA PRO A 101 -7.34 -7.13 18.22
C PRO A 101 -7.97 -5.89 17.56
N PRO A 102 -9.26 -5.61 17.81
CA PRO A 102 -9.89 -4.40 17.30
C PRO A 102 -9.13 -3.14 17.77
N TYR A 103 -9.05 -2.14 16.89
CA TYR A 103 -8.49 -0.81 17.18
C TYR A 103 -7.01 -0.79 17.61
N SER A 104 -6.18 -1.70 17.07
CA SER A 104 -4.73 -1.74 17.32
C SER A 104 -3.88 -1.42 16.08
N PRO A 105 -4.03 -0.22 15.46
CA PRO A 105 -3.26 0.16 14.28
C PRO A 105 -1.74 0.21 14.54
N GLU A 106 -1.31 0.49 15.77
CA GLU A 106 0.11 0.50 16.17
C GLU A 106 0.81 -0.85 15.97
N LEU A 107 0.04 -1.94 15.94
CA LEU A 107 0.52 -3.31 15.75
C LEU A 107 0.62 -3.71 14.27
N GLN A 108 0.30 -2.82 13.34
CA GLN A 108 0.39 -3.06 11.90
C GLN A 108 1.65 -2.41 11.32
N PRO A 109 2.78 -3.14 11.16
CA PRO A 109 3.91 -2.77 10.32
C PRO A 109 3.58 -2.02 9.03
N VAL A 110 2.48 -2.37 8.36
CA VAL A 110 2.07 -1.74 7.10
C VAL A 110 1.73 -0.24 7.26
N GLU A 111 1.31 0.20 8.45
CA GLU A 111 1.08 1.62 8.75
C GLU A 111 2.34 2.48 8.56
N ARG A 112 3.53 1.90 8.74
CA ARG A 112 4.81 2.58 8.50
C ARG A 112 5.14 2.73 7.01
N VAL A 113 4.50 1.94 6.14
CA VAL A 113 4.74 1.94 4.69
C VAL A 113 3.88 3.00 3.99
N TRP A 114 2.72 3.33 4.52
CA TRP A 114 1.79 4.28 3.90
C TRP A 114 2.32 5.70 3.73
N PRO A 115 3.09 6.27 4.67
CA PRO A 115 3.76 7.54 4.44
C PRO A 115 4.66 7.55 3.21
N LEU A 116 5.33 6.43 2.89
CA LEU A 116 6.21 6.26 1.72
C LEU A 116 5.39 6.18 0.42
N VAL A 117 4.31 5.40 0.43
CA VAL A 117 3.40 5.31 -0.71
C VAL A 117 2.76 6.67 -1.03
N ASN A 118 2.39 7.43 0.02
CA ASN A 118 1.85 8.78 -0.13
C ASN A 118 2.90 9.78 -0.65
N GLU A 119 4.17 9.62 -0.29
CA GLU A 119 5.26 10.48 -0.76
C GLU A 119 5.43 10.38 -2.28
N ALA A 120 5.38 9.17 -2.84
CA ALA A 120 5.51 8.95 -4.28
C ALA A 120 4.47 9.71 -5.13
N VAL A 121 3.31 10.02 -4.55
CA VAL A 121 2.20 10.73 -5.22
C VAL A 121 1.98 12.16 -4.71
N ALA A 122 2.75 12.60 -3.72
CA ALA A 122 2.58 13.91 -3.10
C ALA A 122 2.90 15.04 -4.09
N ASN A 123 2.09 16.10 -4.05
CA ASN A 123 2.22 17.30 -4.88
C ASN A 123 2.22 17.03 -6.40
N ARG A 124 1.76 15.85 -6.84
CA ARG A 124 1.61 15.49 -8.25
C ARG A 124 0.16 15.62 -8.71
N TYR A 125 0.00 15.99 -9.97
CA TYR A 125 -1.29 16.04 -10.66
C TYR A 125 -1.39 14.88 -11.65
N PHE A 126 -2.48 14.13 -11.56
CA PHE A 126 -2.79 13.04 -12.50
C PHE A 126 -4.04 13.40 -13.30
N ARG A 127 -3.97 13.28 -14.63
CA ARG A 127 -5.11 13.59 -15.51
C ARG A 127 -6.21 12.54 -15.39
N ASP A 128 -5.81 11.28 -15.28
CA ASP A 128 -6.67 10.12 -15.09
C ASP A 128 -5.98 9.07 -14.20
N LEU A 129 -6.68 7.96 -13.92
CA LEU A 129 -6.17 6.91 -13.04
C LEU A 129 -5.14 5.98 -13.70
N ARG A 130 -4.87 6.15 -15.00
CA ARG A 130 -3.88 5.34 -15.75
C ARG A 130 -2.46 5.87 -15.58
N GLY A 131 -2.32 7.09 -15.03
CA GLY A 131 -1.02 7.68 -14.73
C GLY A 131 -0.43 8.47 -15.89
N ASP A 132 -1.25 9.04 -16.78
CA ASP A 132 -0.73 9.96 -17.80
C ASP A 132 -0.50 11.36 -17.18
N ASP A 133 0.74 11.61 -16.77
CA ASP A 133 1.24 12.92 -16.37
C ASP A 133 1.46 13.79 -17.62
N GLY A 134 0.41 14.50 -18.02
CA GLY A 134 0.49 15.54 -19.06
C GLY A 134 1.41 16.70 -18.62
N GLY A 135 2.72 16.52 -18.78
CA GLY A 135 3.75 17.57 -18.84
C GLY A 135 4.17 18.21 -17.50
N GLY A 136 5.41 17.90 -17.08
CA GLY A 136 6.22 18.81 -16.25
C GLY A 136 6.58 18.36 -14.83
N GLY A 137 7.07 17.13 -14.63
CA GLY A 137 7.63 16.66 -13.35
C GLY A 137 9.15 16.57 -13.38
N ARG A 138 9.84 17.37 -12.56
CA ARG A 138 11.30 17.35 -12.38
C ARG A 138 11.78 15.99 -11.85
N ALA A 139 12.96 15.55 -12.31
CA ALA A 139 13.59 14.27 -11.97
C ALA A 139 13.66 14.01 -10.45
N VAL A 140 13.27 12.80 -10.05
CA VAL A 140 13.51 12.23 -8.72
C VAL A 140 14.84 11.47 -8.79
N PRO A 141 15.80 11.65 -7.86
CA PRO A 141 16.98 10.80 -7.84
C PRO A 141 16.57 9.34 -7.56
N GLY A 142 17.20 8.41 -8.27
CA GLY A 142 16.93 6.97 -8.15
C GLY A 142 17.21 6.41 -6.76
N PRO A 143 16.65 5.24 -6.43
CA PRO A 143 16.86 4.62 -5.12
C PRO A 143 18.34 4.28 -4.89
N CYS A 144 18.84 4.60 -3.70
CA CYS A 144 20.12 4.10 -3.21
C CYS A 144 20.05 2.56 -3.08
N PRO A 145 21.04 1.80 -3.60
CA PRO A 145 21.05 0.35 -3.45
C PRO A 145 21.29 -0.04 -1.99
N GLY A 146 20.36 -0.81 -1.41
CA GLY A 146 20.57 -1.45 -0.11
C GLY A 146 21.59 -2.60 -0.19
N PRO A 147 22.21 -2.98 0.94
CA PRO A 147 23.18 -4.07 0.98
C PRO A 147 22.53 -5.40 0.57
N ARG A 148 23.23 -6.13 -0.29
CA ARG A 148 22.94 -7.52 -0.66
C ARG A 148 23.66 -8.42 0.35
N ASP A 149 22.92 -9.13 1.17
CA ASP A 149 23.44 -10.32 1.85
C ASP A 149 22.47 -11.51 1.67
N PRO A 150 22.91 -12.60 1.02
CA PRO A 150 22.10 -13.76 0.75
C PRO A 150 22.41 -14.91 1.73
N GLN A 151 22.00 -14.84 3.00
CA GLN A 151 21.91 -16.05 3.83
C GLN A 151 21.13 -15.85 5.14
N ALA A 152 19.91 -16.39 5.19
CA ALA A 152 19.31 -17.00 6.39
C ALA A 152 17.95 -17.61 6.01
N ALA A 153 17.97 -18.83 5.48
CA ALA A 153 16.77 -19.65 5.34
C ALA A 153 16.53 -20.38 6.67
N HIS A 154 15.57 -19.87 7.46
CA HIS A 154 14.86 -20.65 8.48
C HIS A 154 13.35 -20.61 8.17
N PRO A 155 12.60 -21.70 8.43
CA PRO A 155 11.22 -21.84 8.00
C PRO A 155 10.29 -21.12 8.99
N VAL A 156 10.40 -19.80 9.08
CA VAL A 156 9.37 -18.99 9.73
C VAL A 156 8.32 -18.71 8.65
N PRO A 157 7.03 -19.05 8.89
CA PRO A 157 5.97 -18.80 7.94
C PRO A 157 6.00 -17.33 7.53
N LEU A 158 5.80 -17.06 6.24
CA LEU A 158 5.74 -15.70 5.74
C LEU A 158 4.58 -14.99 6.44
N VAL A 159 4.89 -14.09 7.36
CA VAL A 159 3.93 -13.16 7.93
C VAL A 159 3.84 -11.97 6.98
N ALA A 160 2.75 -11.86 6.23
CA ALA A 160 2.49 -10.68 5.42
C ALA A 160 1.26 -9.93 5.95
N GLN A 161 1.37 -8.62 6.07
CA GLN A 161 0.26 -7.79 6.52
C GLN A 161 -0.40 -7.10 5.34
N ASN A 162 -1.71 -7.28 5.20
CA ASN A 162 -2.49 -6.62 4.15
C ASN A 162 -3.43 -5.57 4.72
N GLU A 163 -3.48 -4.44 3.99
CA GLU A 163 -4.45 -3.40 4.18
C GLU A 163 -4.87 -2.83 2.83
N GLY A 164 -6.17 -2.67 2.65
CA GLY A 164 -6.78 -2.03 1.49
C GLY A 164 -6.97 -0.55 1.78
N ILE A 165 -5.96 0.26 1.50
CA ILE A 165 -6.05 1.70 1.76
C ILE A 165 -6.56 2.45 0.55
N ARG A 166 -7.60 3.24 0.79
CA ARG A 166 -7.98 4.33 -0.09
C ARG A 166 -6.97 5.45 0.12
N ILE A 167 -6.10 5.68 -0.86
CA ILE A 167 -5.27 6.90 -0.88
C ILE A 167 -6.19 8.10 -1.08
N LYS A 168 -6.64 8.70 0.02
CA LYS A 168 -7.22 10.03 0.09
C LYS A 168 -6.12 10.97 0.55
N GLY A 169 -5.93 12.10 -0.13
CA GLY A 169 -5.21 13.23 0.46
C GLY A 169 -5.88 13.63 1.77
N TYR A 170 -5.23 13.29 2.88
CA TYR A 170 -5.52 13.76 4.23
C TYR A 170 -4.95 15.18 4.35
N GLN A 171 -5.74 16.10 4.91
CA GLN A 171 -5.23 17.38 5.41
C GLN A 171 -5.39 17.34 6.93
N GLU A 172 -4.28 17.40 7.67
CA GLU A 172 -4.34 17.88 9.04
C GLU A 172 -4.58 19.39 8.99
N GLY A 173 -5.74 19.80 9.45
CA GLY A 173 -6.02 21.20 9.74
C GLY A 173 -5.24 21.60 10.98
N PHE A 174 -4.30 22.53 10.80
CA PHE A 174 -3.84 23.38 11.88
C PHE A 174 -4.62 24.69 11.79
N LEU A 175 -5.36 24.99 12.86
CA LEU A 175 -5.85 26.33 13.20
C LEU A 175 -4.68 27.31 13.34
#